data_AF-A0A497KWV3-F1
#
_entry.id   AF-A0A497KWV3-F1
#
_cell.length_a   1.000
_cell.length_b   1.000
_cell.length_c   1.000
_cell.angle_alpha   90.00
_cell.angle_beta   90.00
_cell.angle_gamma   90.00
#
_symmetry.space_group_name_H-M   'P 1'
#
loop_
_entity.id
_entity.type
_entity.pdbx_description
1 polymer ?
#
loop_
_entity_poly.entity_id
_entity_poly.type
_entity_poly.pdbx_seq_one_letter_code
_entity_poly.pdbx_strand_id
1 'polypeptide(L)'
;MKERTRHLKIGFGVLSETNVREVFARFQEEFGYRIIESKTKFPDYILEDKDGNRVRAEVEFRASDFKKHGHSTEDCDLIICWYNDWPDCPIKILELCRFIEQPYWDVSLSRGELSELPEIISKIKELVKKRDHVFNELGYVMEDLDEFIRRNDHKAITERRSTKYHTHIISCRRKDWPSRHEVTLKVDLKKGVIEIKGYLTPDILNAYGREGLCQLVDEVKNAGFLIGDYELRPLGVEELLTKTEEGGGAYIFRSHDLIEIGGKSSWEIAEMLGNEVLELLNFMDNKRLVKTVSEE
;
A
#
# COMPACT_ATOMS: atom_id res chain seq x y z
N MET A 1 -8.67 -48.88 -33.21
CA MET A 1 -7.39 -49.08 -32.50
C MET A 1 -7.20 -47.92 -31.55
N LYS A 2 -7.06 -48.16 -30.23
CA LYS A 2 -6.76 -47.09 -29.27
C LYS A 2 -5.28 -46.75 -29.44
N GLU A 3 -4.98 -45.62 -30.08
CA GLU A 3 -3.62 -45.06 -30.10
C GLU A 3 -3.15 -44.88 -28.66
N ARG A 4 -2.03 -45.52 -28.31
CA ARG A 4 -1.35 -45.28 -27.05
C ARG A 4 -0.80 -43.86 -27.10
N THR A 5 -1.51 -42.92 -26.48
CA THR A 5 -1.05 -41.53 -26.32
C THR A 5 0.30 -41.54 -25.61
N ARG A 6 1.39 -41.30 -26.34
CA ARG A 6 2.72 -41.14 -25.75
C ARG A 6 2.65 -39.95 -24.81
N HIS A 7 2.77 -40.17 -23.51
CA HIS A 7 2.86 -39.09 -22.53
C HIS A 7 4.31 -38.62 -22.48
N LEU A 8 4.57 -37.49 -23.13
CA LEU A 8 5.87 -36.81 -23.09
C LEU A 8 6.08 -36.24 -21.70
N LYS A 9 7.34 -36.07 -21.27
CA LYS A 9 7.66 -35.54 -19.94
C LYS A 9 8.62 -34.36 -20.04
N ILE A 10 8.41 -33.37 -19.18
CA ILE A 10 9.30 -32.23 -18.99
C ILE A 10 9.80 -32.19 -17.54
N GLY A 11 10.92 -31.49 -17.31
CA GLY A 11 11.57 -31.39 -15.99
C GLY A 11 11.25 -30.11 -15.23
N PHE A 12 10.39 -29.26 -15.77
CA PHE A 12 9.95 -27.98 -15.20
C PHE A 12 8.44 -27.85 -15.42
N GLY A 13 7.74 -27.05 -14.63
CA GLY A 13 6.32 -26.80 -14.88
C GLY A 13 6.05 -25.53 -15.67
N VAL A 14 4.91 -25.56 -16.34
CA VAL A 14 4.47 -24.56 -17.28
C VAL A 14 3.57 -23.57 -16.56
N LEU A 15 4.03 -22.32 -16.45
CA LEU A 15 3.36 -21.26 -15.71
C LEU A 15 3.08 -20.01 -16.56
N SER A 16 3.56 -20.00 -17.80
CA SER A 16 3.50 -18.85 -18.70
C SER A 16 3.46 -19.30 -20.17
N GLU A 17 3.04 -18.38 -21.04
CA GLU A 17 3.08 -18.54 -22.50
C GLU A 17 4.49 -18.90 -23.01
N THR A 18 5.53 -18.25 -22.49
CA THR A 18 6.93 -18.56 -22.81
C THR A 18 7.25 -20.04 -22.57
N ASN A 19 6.78 -20.62 -21.47
CA ASN A 19 7.00 -22.05 -21.22
C ASN A 19 6.22 -22.92 -22.21
N VAL A 20 5.02 -22.52 -22.64
CA VAL A 20 4.28 -23.22 -23.70
C VAL A 20 5.07 -23.22 -25.00
N ARG A 21 5.67 -22.08 -25.36
CA ARG A 21 6.56 -21.97 -26.54
C ARG A 21 7.75 -22.91 -26.44
N GLU A 22 8.45 -22.92 -25.31
CA GLU A 22 9.61 -23.80 -25.07
C GLU A 22 9.23 -25.28 -25.19
N VAL A 23 8.10 -25.65 -24.60
CA VAL A 23 7.61 -27.03 -24.62
C VAL A 23 7.18 -27.43 -26.04
N PHE A 24 6.44 -26.58 -26.75
CA PHE A 24 6.06 -26.84 -28.13
C PHE A 24 7.28 -26.97 -29.04
N ALA A 25 8.23 -26.03 -28.97
CA ALA A 25 9.44 -26.06 -29.77
C ALA A 25 10.27 -27.33 -29.54
N ARG A 26 10.24 -27.89 -28.33
CA ARG A 26 10.91 -29.15 -28.01
C ARG A 26 10.24 -30.38 -28.62
N PHE A 27 8.91 -30.38 -28.78
CA PHE A 27 8.13 -31.57 -29.16
C PHE A 27 7.29 -31.42 -30.44
N GLN A 28 7.48 -30.33 -31.19
CA GLN A 28 6.73 -30.00 -32.40
C GLN A 28 6.59 -31.17 -33.40
N GLU A 29 7.65 -31.97 -33.58
CA GLU A 29 7.66 -33.09 -34.52
C GLU A 29 6.71 -34.22 -34.07
N GLU A 30 6.57 -34.45 -32.77
CA GLU A 30 5.62 -35.42 -32.20
C GLU A 30 4.17 -34.99 -32.46
N PHE A 31 3.93 -33.69 -32.60
CA PHE A 31 2.63 -33.12 -32.97
C PHE A 31 2.43 -32.97 -34.49
N GLY A 32 3.43 -33.37 -35.30
CA GLY A 32 3.33 -33.32 -36.75
C GLY A 32 3.57 -31.94 -37.37
N TYR A 33 4.29 -31.07 -36.67
CA TYR A 33 4.62 -29.74 -37.15
C TYR A 33 6.14 -29.52 -37.18
N ARG A 34 6.57 -28.66 -38.10
CA ARG A 34 7.94 -28.14 -38.20
C ARG A 34 7.92 -26.61 -38.16
N ILE A 35 8.65 -26.00 -37.23
CA ILE A 35 8.78 -24.56 -37.07
C ILE A 35 9.64 -24.05 -38.21
N ILE A 36 9.04 -23.24 -39.06
CA ILE A 36 9.72 -22.54 -40.15
C ILE A 36 10.19 -21.17 -39.67
N GLU A 37 9.37 -20.48 -38.87
CA GLU A 37 9.68 -19.16 -38.32
C GLU A 37 9.14 -19.03 -36.89
N SER A 38 9.96 -18.46 -36.00
CA SER A 38 9.56 -18.05 -34.65
C SER A 38 9.60 -16.53 -34.56
N LYS A 39 8.45 -15.91 -34.35
CA LYS A 39 8.25 -14.47 -34.39
C LYS A 39 8.03 -13.91 -32.99
N THR A 40 8.36 -12.62 -32.83
CA THR A 40 8.08 -11.83 -31.62
C THR A 40 6.76 -11.05 -31.71
N LYS A 41 6.10 -11.11 -32.87
CA LYS A 41 4.81 -10.48 -33.12
C LYS A 41 3.89 -11.51 -33.73
N PHE A 42 2.62 -11.45 -33.34
CA PHE A 42 1.52 -12.24 -33.89
C PHE A 42 1.60 -12.42 -35.42
N PRO A 43 1.34 -13.64 -35.95
CA PRO A 43 1.33 -14.91 -35.22
C PRO A 43 2.73 -15.30 -34.74
N ASP A 44 2.82 -15.99 -33.61
CA ASP A 44 4.04 -16.42 -32.94
C ASP A 44 4.90 -17.39 -33.74
N TYR A 45 4.27 -18.28 -34.48
CA TYR A 45 4.94 -19.25 -35.33
C TYR A 45 4.36 -19.29 -36.74
N ILE A 46 5.25 -19.50 -37.71
CA ILE A 46 4.89 -20.08 -39.00
C ILE A 46 5.39 -21.52 -38.98
N LEU A 47 4.46 -22.45 -39.07
CA LEU A 47 4.71 -23.89 -39.04
C LEU A 47 4.49 -24.49 -40.44
N GLU A 48 5.03 -25.68 -40.64
CA GLU A 48 4.70 -26.56 -41.74
C GLU A 48 4.11 -27.85 -41.16
N ASP A 49 2.95 -28.27 -41.67
CA ASP A 49 2.33 -29.55 -41.28
C ASP A 49 2.90 -30.74 -42.08
N LYS A 50 2.42 -31.96 -41.80
CA LYS A 50 2.88 -33.18 -42.47
C LYS A 50 2.62 -33.21 -43.98
N ASP A 51 1.65 -32.42 -44.46
CA ASP A 51 1.29 -32.35 -45.87
C ASP A 51 2.06 -31.22 -46.60
N GLY A 52 2.92 -30.49 -45.88
CA GLY A 52 3.71 -29.38 -46.42
C GLY A 52 2.97 -28.04 -46.45
N ASN A 53 1.82 -27.94 -45.79
CA ASN A 53 1.06 -26.67 -45.74
C ASN A 53 1.63 -25.74 -44.67
N ARG A 54 1.62 -24.43 -44.96
CA ARG A 54 1.95 -23.42 -43.97
C ARG A 54 0.79 -23.20 -43.00
N VAL A 55 1.09 -23.18 -41.69
CA VAL A 55 0.13 -22.98 -40.61
C VAL A 55 0.59 -21.80 -39.75
N ARG A 56 -0.24 -20.76 -39.63
CA ARG A 56 -0.01 -19.63 -38.72
C ARG A 56 -0.48 -20.02 -37.33
N ALA A 57 0.43 -20.09 -36.37
CA ALA A 57 0.10 -20.53 -35.03
C ALA A 57 0.40 -19.45 -34.00
N GLU A 58 -0.53 -19.28 -33.05
CA GLU A 58 -0.35 -18.44 -31.87
C GLU A 58 -0.17 -19.32 -30.63
N VAL A 59 0.72 -18.90 -29.73
CA VAL A 59 0.95 -19.61 -28.48
C VAL A 59 0.32 -18.83 -27.34
N GLU A 60 -0.42 -19.54 -26.49
CA GLU A 60 -1.08 -18.93 -25.35
C GLU A 60 -0.93 -19.82 -24.12
N PHE A 61 -0.92 -19.25 -22.91
CA PHE A 61 -1.01 -20.09 -21.71
C PHE A 61 -2.42 -20.72 -21.60
N ARG A 62 -3.46 -19.91 -21.77
CA ARG A 62 -4.86 -20.35 -21.88
C ARG A 62 -5.38 -19.99 -23.26
N ALA A 63 -6.10 -20.89 -23.93
CA ALA A 63 -6.65 -20.61 -25.27
C ALA A 63 -7.48 -19.32 -25.35
N SER A 64 -8.20 -18.94 -24.28
CA SER A 64 -8.97 -17.69 -24.24
C SER A 64 -8.13 -16.40 -24.21
N ASP A 65 -6.83 -16.47 -23.89
CA ASP A 65 -5.94 -15.31 -23.88
C ASP A 65 -5.77 -14.71 -25.28
N PHE A 66 -5.86 -15.54 -26.33
CA PHE A 66 -5.92 -15.12 -27.74
C PHE A 66 -6.98 -14.02 -27.98
N LYS A 67 -8.18 -14.19 -27.40
CA LYS A 67 -9.25 -13.19 -27.50
C LYS A 67 -8.92 -11.92 -26.73
N LYS A 68 -8.33 -12.07 -25.54
CA LYS A 68 -7.98 -10.94 -24.66
C LYS A 68 -6.94 -10.05 -25.33
N HIS A 69 -6.03 -10.64 -26.11
CA HIS A 69 -5.04 -9.93 -26.90
C HIS A 69 -5.61 -9.27 -28.17
N GLY A 70 -6.87 -9.55 -28.52
CA GLY A 70 -7.55 -8.94 -29.67
C GLY A 70 -7.05 -9.46 -31.02
N HIS A 71 -6.49 -10.67 -31.06
CA HIS A 71 -6.02 -11.28 -32.29
C HIS A 71 -7.18 -11.70 -33.21
N SER A 72 -6.97 -11.50 -34.51
CA SER A 72 -7.95 -11.87 -35.55
C SER A 72 -7.97 -13.38 -35.74
N THR A 73 -9.15 -13.98 -35.73
CA THR A 73 -9.33 -15.41 -36.02
C THR A 73 -9.08 -15.76 -37.49
N GLU A 74 -9.08 -14.76 -38.39
CA GLU A 74 -8.79 -14.95 -39.82
C GLU A 74 -7.27 -15.04 -40.09
N ASP A 75 -6.47 -14.53 -39.16
CA ASP A 75 -5.02 -14.44 -39.28
C ASP A 75 -4.25 -15.55 -38.54
N CYS A 76 -4.98 -16.50 -37.97
CA CYS A 76 -4.44 -17.61 -37.18
C CYS A 76 -5.16 -18.91 -37.53
N ASP A 77 -4.39 -19.95 -37.80
CA ASP A 77 -4.90 -21.26 -38.23
C ASP A 77 -4.88 -22.28 -37.08
N LEU A 78 -4.06 -22.05 -36.05
CA LEU A 78 -3.84 -22.93 -34.90
C LEU A 78 -3.52 -22.14 -33.63
N ILE A 79 -4.21 -22.42 -32.53
CA ILE A 79 -3.77 -21.99 -31.19
C ILE A 79 -3.06 -23.16 -30.52
N ILE A 80 -1.84 -22.93 -30.03
CA ILE A 80 -1.08 -23.87 -29.22
C ILE A 80 -1.16 -23.37 -27.78
N CYS A 81 -1.78 -24.14 -26.89
CA CYS A 81 -1.96 -23.70 -25.51
C CYS A 81 -1.61 -24.77 -24.48
N TRP A 82 -1.35 -24.33 -23.24
CA TRP A 82 -1.27 -25.28 -22.13
C TRP A 82 -2.66 -25.74 -21.70
N TYR A 83 -3.59 -24.81 -21.48
CA TYR A 83 -4.98 -25.11 -21.08
C TYR A 83 -5.99 -24.64 -22.14
N ASN A 84 -6.88 -25.53 -22.56
CA ASN A 84 -8.01 -25.15 -23.39
C ASN A 84 -9.24 -24.81 -22.53
N ASP A 85 -9.45 -23.52 -22.27
CA ASP A 85 -10.64 -22.99 -21.61
C ASP A 85 -11.63 -22.29 -22.57
N TRP A 86 -11.48 -22.51 -23.88
CA TRP A 86 -12.35 -21.96 -24.92
C TRP A 86 -12.94 -23.07 -25.80
N PRO A 87 -14.02 -23.76 -25.34
CA PRO A 87 -14.57 -24.94 -26.02
C PRO A 87 -15.16 -24.62 -27.40
N ASP A 88 -15.80 -23.45 -27.56
CA ASP A 88 -16.41 -23.01 -28.83
C ASP A 88 -15.42 -22.17 -29.67
N CYS A 89 -14.14 -22.52 -29.67
CA CYS A 89 -13.15 -21.82 -30.48
C CYS A 89 -13.32 -22.17 -31.97
N PRO A 90 -13.44 -21.18 -32.87
CA PRO A 90 -13.52 -21.45 -34.30
C PRO A 90 -12.15 -21.82 -34.90
N ILE A 91 -11.05 -21.57 -34.18
CA ILE A 91 -9.68 -21.94 -34.57
C ILE A 91 -9.37 -23.33 -34.00
N LYS A 92 -8.59 -24.11 -34.73
CA LYS A 92 -8.06 -25.38 -34.24
C LYS A 92 -7.19 -25.14 -33.00
N ILE A 93 -7.36 -25.97 -31.96
CA ILE A 93 -6.56 -25.88 -30.72
C ILE A 93 -5.70 -27.13 -30.55
N LEU A 94 -4.42 -26.93 -30.24
CA LEU A 94 -3.50 -27.94 -29.74
C LEU A 94 -3.23 -27.70 -28.24
N GLU A 95 -3.92 -28.47 -27.39
CA GLU A 95 -3.77 -28.41 -25.93
C GLU A 95 -2.64 -29.34 -25.45
N LEU A 96 -1.48 -28.75 -25.12
CA LEU A 96 -0.27 -29.51 -24.80
C LEU A 96 -0.38 -30.32 -23.50
N CYS A 97 -1.11 -29.84 -22.49
CA CYS A 97 -1.20 -30.55 -21.21
C CYS A 97 -1.92 -31.92 -21.31
N ARG A 98 -2.62 -32.20 -22.42
CA ARG A 98 -3.20 -33.52 -22.70
C ARG A 98 -2.17 -34.58 -23.11
N PHE A 99 -0.99 -34.13 -23.53
CA PHE A 99 0.05 -34.97 -24.12
C PHE A 99 1.38 -34.89 -23.36
N ILE A 100 1.59 -33.83 -22.59
CA ILE A 100 2.85 -33.53 -21.92
C ILE A 100 2.62 -33.44 -20.41
N GLU A 101 3.28 -34.31 -19.68
CA GLU A 101 3.28 -34.35 -18.22
C GLU A 101 4.41 -33.46 -17.67
N GLN A 102 4.01 -32.45 -16.91
CA GLN A 102 4.92 -31.64 -16.10
C GLN A 102 5.12 -32.26 -14.71
N PRO A 103 6.23 -31.96 -14.00
CA PRO A 103 6.38 -32.42 -12.62
C PRO A 103 5.33 -31.75 -11.74
N TYR A 104 4.83 -32.50 -10.75
CA TYR A 104 4.11 -31.89 -9.63
C TYR A 104 5.10 -31.11 -8.76
N TRP A 105 4.60 -30.08 -8.07
CA TRP A 105 5.39 -29.34 -7.11
C TRP A 105 5.68 -30.22 -5.89
N ASP A 106 6.93 -30.21 -5.45
CA ASP A 106 7.35 -30.92 -4.23
C ASP A 106 6.84 -30.16 -3.00
N VAL A 107 5.57 -30.38 -2.69
CA VAL A 107 4.85 -29.74 -1.58
C VAL A 107 4.42 -30.84 -0.62
N SER A 108 4.97 -30.81 0.59
CA SER A 108 4.59 -31.70 1.69
C SER A 108 4.06 -30.85 2.84
N LEU A 109 2.75 -30.91 3.07
CA LEU A 109 2.07 -30.26 4.20
C LEU A 109 1.74 -31.32 5.25
N SER A 110 2.03 -31.05 6.51
CA SER A 110 1.71 -31.98 7.58
C SER A 110 0.21 -31.98 7.91
N ARG A 111 -0.30 -33.12 8.39
CA ARG A 111 -1.67 -33.20 8.91
C ARG A 111 -1.92 -32.23 10.06
N GLY A 112 -0.90 -31.99 10.89
CA GLY A 112 -0.95 -31.04 12.01
C GLY A 112 -1.23 -29.63 11.53
N GLU A 113 -0.40 -29.11 10.62
CA GLU A 113 -0.58 -27.77 10.03
C GLU A 113 -1.98 -27.61 9.43
N LEU A 114 -2.44 -28.57 8.63
CA LEU A 114 -3.76 -28.49 7.99
C LEU A 114 -4.91 -28.55 9.00
N SER A 115 -4.75 -29.29 10.11
CA SER A 115 -5.77 -29.40 11.15
C SER A 115 -5.87 -28.15 12.04
N GLU A 116 -4.78 -27.42 12.22
CA GLU A 116 -4.73 -26.21 13.06
C GLU A 116 -5.22 -24.95 12.32
N LEU A 117 -5.14 -24.94 10.98
CA LEU A 117 -5.52 -23.79 10.15
C LEU A 117 -6.90 -23.19 10.45
N PRO A 118 -7.99 -23.97 10.60
CA PRO A 118 -9.31 -23.41 10.90
C PRO A 118 -9.35 -22.65 12.22
N GLU A 119 -8.67 -23.18 13.25
CA GLU A 119 -8.61 -22.54 14.57
C GLU A 119 -7.77 -21.25 14.51
N ILE A 120 -6.63 -21.27 13.82
CA ILE A 120 -5.79 -20.09 13.60
C ILE A 120 -6.59 -18.99 12.88
N ILE A 121 -7.29 -19.34 11.80
CA ILE A 121 -8.14 -18.40 11.04
C ILE A 121 -9.25 -17.84 11.93
N SER A 122 -9.87 -18.67 12.77
CA SER A 122 -10.89 -18.24 13.74
C SER A 122 -10.31 -17.23 14.74
N LYS A 123 -9.15 -17.52 15.33
CA LYS A 123 -8.44 -16.62 16.25
C LYS A 123 -8.11 -15.28 15.59
N ILE A 124 -7.60 -15.30 14.35
CA ILE A 124 -7.31 -14.08 13.58
C ILE A 124 -8.59 -13.26 13.37
N LYS A 125 -9.72 -13.89 13.02
CA LYS A 125 -11.00 -13.19 12.85
C LYS A 125 -11.46 -12.51 14.13
N GLU A 126 -11.38 -13.18 15.28
CA GLU A 126 -11.76 -12.59 16.56
C GLU A 126 -10.83 -11.43 16.97
N LEU A 127 -9.53 -11.55 16.74
CA LEU A 127 -8.57 -10.46 16.97
C LEU A 127 -8.84 -9.26 16.06
N VAL A 128 -9.18 -9.50 14.79
CA VAL A 128 -9.56 -8.44 13.83
C VAL A 128 -10.83 -7.73 14.29
N LYS A 129 -11.86 -8.46 14.74
CA LYS A 129 -13.08 -7.84 15.29
C LYS A 129 -12.77 -6.97 16.51
N LYS A 130 -11.93 -7.46 17.43
CA LYS A 130 -11.54 -6.70 18.63
C LYS A 130 -10.79 -5.41 18.25
N ARG A 131 -9.85 -5.49 17.32
CA ARG A 131 -9.15 -4.31 16.78
C ARG A 131 -10.13 -3.32 16.16
N ASP A 132 -11.03 -3.79 15.30
CA ASP A 132 -11.98 -2.93 14.59
C ASP A 132 -12.96 -2.25 15.55
N HIS A 133 -13.38 -2.95 16.60
CA HIS A 133 -14.18 -2.35 17.67
C HIS A 133 -13.42 -1.20 18.35
N VAL A 134 -12.19 -1.42 18.83
CA VAL A 134 -11.37 -0.36 19.45
C VAL A 134 -11.15 0.81 18.51
N PHE A 135 -10.87 0.53 17.23
CA PHE A 135 -10.69 1.57 16.21
C PHE A 135 -11.97 2.42 16.03
N ASN A 136 -13.14 1.79 16.01
CA ASN A 136 -14.40 2.52 15.86
C ASN A 136 -14.75 3.34 17.12
N GLU A 137 -14.52 2.80 18.32
CA GLU A 137 -14.75 3.53 19.58
C GLU A 137 -13.87 4.79 19.67
N LEU A 138 -12.58 4.66 19.31
CA LEU A 138 -11.69 5.82 19.21
C LEU A 138 -12.14 6.79 18.10
N GLY A 139 -12.82 6.29 17.07
CA GLY A 139 -13.47 7.15 16.08
C GLY A 139 -14.48 8.11 16.70
N TYR A 140 -15.32 7.63 17.62
CA TYR A 140 -16.27 8.48 18.36
C TYR A 140 -15.56 9.49 19.28
N VAL A 141 -14.51 9.05 19.99
CA VAL A 141 -13.69 9.96 20.81
C VAL A 141 -13.12 11.10 19.97
N MET A 142 -12.71 10.82 18.73
CA MET A 142 -12.21 11.84 17.80
C MET A 142 -13.31 12.79 17.32
N GLU A 143 -14.58 12.38 17.34
CA GLU A 143 -15.70 13.29 17.05
C GLU A 143 -15.92 14.26 18.22
N ASP A 144 -15.93 13.75 19.45
CA ASP A 144 -16.05 14.58 20.66
C ASP A 144 -14.88 15.55 20.80
N LEU A 145 -13.66 15.12 20.45
CA LEU A 145 -12.46 15.95 20.47
C LEU A 145 -12.53 17.06 19.40
N ASP A 146 -13.00 16.75 18.18
CA ASP A 146 -13.24 17.74 17.14
C ASP A 146 -14.31 18.77 17.57
N GLU A 147 -15.41 18.31 18.16
CA GLU A 147 -16.44 19.19 18.70
C GLU A 147 -15.88 20.08 19.82
N PHE A 148 -15.11 19.50 20.75
CA PHE A 148 -14.47 20.24 21.84
C PHE A 148 -13.59 21.37 21.31
N ILE A 149 -12.72 21.09 20.33
CA ILE A 149 -11.84 22.10 19.72
C ILE A 149 -12.69 23.23 19.10
N ARG A 150 -13.68 22.89 18.28
CA ARG A 150 -14.53 23.90 17.60
C ARG A 150 -15.32 24.77 18.59
N ARG A 151 -15.76 24.20 19.71
CA ARG A 151 -16.53 24.93 20.73
C ARG A 151 -15.66 25.90 21.54
N ASN A 152 -14.42 25.50 21.83
CA ASN A 152 -13.51 26.31 22.62
C ASN A 152 -12.68 27.29 21.77
N ASP A 153 -12.61 27.10 20.45
CA ASP A 153 -11.96 28.01 19.52
C ASP A 153 -12.69 28.11 18.17
N HIS A 154 -13.55 29.11 18.05
CA HIS A 154 -14.34 29.37 16.83
C HIS A 154 -13.50 29.81 15.62
N LYS A 155 -12.20 30.12 15.80
CA LYS A 155 -11.29 30.45 14.69
C LYS A 155 -10.57 29.21 14.15
N ALA A 156 -10.61 28.09 14.88
CA ALA A 156 -10.02 26.84 14.43
C ALA A 156 -10.86 26.21 13.32
N ILE A 157 -10.22 25.95 12.18
CA ILE A 157 -10.76 25.11 11.11
C ILE A 157 -10.17 23.73 11.33
N THR A 158 -11.05 22.75 11.50
CA THR A 158 -10.62 21.37 11.71
C THR A 158 -11.14 20.43 10.61
N GLU A 159 -10.32 19.44 10.28
CA GLU A 159 -10.63 18.38 9.33
C GLU A 159 -10.28 17.02 9.94
N ARG A 160 -11.23 16.09 9.89
CA ARG A 160 -11.05 14.71 10.35
C ARG A 160 -10.72 13.79 9.18
N ARG A 161 -9.73 12.93 9.37
CA ARG A 161 -9.39 11.86 8.42
C ARG A 161 -9.09 10.59 9.19
N SER A 162 -9.37 9.45 8.57
CA SER A 162 -8.99 8.15 9.10
C SER A 162 -8.35 7.31 8.00
N THR A 163 -7.34 6.53 8.36
CA THR A 163 -6.79 5.50 7.48
C THR A 163 -7.52 4.19 7.73
N LYS A 164 -7.43 3.27 6.77
CA LYS A 164 -8.03 1.94 6.94
C LYS A 164 -7.37 1.22 8.13
N TYR A 165 -8.10 1.10 9.23
CA TYR A 165 -7.88 0.20 10.37
C TYR A 165 -6.78 0.54 11.39
N HIS A 166 -6.10 1.69 11.31
CA HIS A 166 -4.94 1.93 12.19
C HIS A 166 -4.75 3.36 12.68
N THR A 167 -5.31 4.37 12.03
CA THR A 167 -5.03 5.77 12.38
C THR A 167 -6.25 6.66 12.26
N HIS A 168 -6.47 7.50 13.28
CA HIS A 168 -7.37 8.65 13.23
C HIS A 168 -6.56 9.94 13.34
N ILE A 169 -6.96 10.96 12.60
CA ILE A 169 -6.27 12.25 12.55
C ILE A 169 -7.30 13.38 12.61
N ILE A 170 -7.04 14.37 13.46
CA ILE A 170 -7.66 15.69 13.41
C ILE A 170 -6.58 16.68 13.02
N SER A 171 -6.76 17.36 11.90
CA SER A 171 -5.93 18.49 11.49
C SER A 171 -6.63 19.78 11.86
N CYS A 172 -5.91 20.71 12.49
CA CYS A 172 -6.41 22.00 12.97
C CYS A 172 -5.56 23.14 12.41
N ARG A 173 -6.19 24.19 11.87
CA ARG A 173 -5.48 25.38 11.39
C ARG A 173 -6.31 26.65 11.54
N ARG A 174 -5.67 27.80 11.39
CA ARG A 174 -6.37 29.09 11.24
C ARG A 174 -6.79 29.33 9.79
N LYS A 175 -7.71 30.28 9.57
CA LYS A 175 -8.25 30.60 8.24
C LYS A 175 -7.21 31.18 7.28
N ASP A 176 -6.28 31.95 7.83
CA ASP A 176 -5.18 32.64 7.15
C ASP A 176 -3.90 31.79 7.03
N TRP A 177 -3.90 30.59 7.60
CA TRP A 177 -2.79 29.65 7.49
C TRP A 177 -2.84 28.90 6.16
N PRO A 178 -1.71 28.82 5.43
CA PRO A 178 -1.57 27.96 4.26
C PRO A 178 -1.89 26.50 4.60
N SER A 179 -2.33 25.72 3.62
CA SER A 179 -2.74 24.31 3.83
C SER A 179 -1.63 23.40 4.36
N ARG A 180 -0.36 23.81 4.27
CA ARG A 180 0.80 23.07 4.79
C ARG A 180 1.08 23.32 6.28
N HIS A 181 0.41 24.32 6.87
CA HIS A 181 0.55 24.66 8.28
C HIS A 181 -0.72 24.26 9.02
N GLU A 182 -0.58 23.23 9.84
CA GLU A 182 -1.64 22.72 10.70
C GLU A 182 -1.03 22.09 11.96
N VAL A 183 -1.80 22.14 13.04
CA VAL A 183 -1.59 21.30 14.21
C VAL A 183 -2.39 20.03 13.99
N THR A 184 -1.72 18.89 14.08
CA THR A 184 -2.34 17.57 13.91
C THR A 184 -2.36 16.85 15.24
N LEU A 185 -3.50 16.27 15.60
CA LEU A 185 -3.61 15.22 16.59
C LEU A 185 -3.81 13.91 15.85
N LYS A 186 -2.93 12.94 16.11
CA LYS A 186 -2.94 11.63 15.47
C LYS A 186 -2.98 10.53 16.52
N VAL A 187 -3.97 9.65 16.44
CA VAL A 187 -4.05 8.41 17.21
C VAL A 187 -3.57 7.27 16.33
N ASP A 188 -2.45 6.63 16.68
CA ASP A 188 -1.83 5.54 15.91
C ASP A 188 -1.89 4.22 16.69
N LEU A 189 -2.82 3.33 16.31
CA LEU A 189 -3.01 2.04 16.98
C LEU A 189 -1.87 1.06 16.75
N LYS A 190 -1.11 1.23 15.67
CA LYS A 190 0.02 0.33 15.36
C LYS A 190 1.19 0.65 16.28
N LYS A 191 1.43 1.93 16.52
CA LYS A 191 2.46 2.41 17.45
C LYS A 191 2.00 2.42 18.92
N GLY A 192 0.68 2.45 19.16
CA GLY A 192 0.13 2.59 20.51
C GLY A 192 0.35 3.98 21.09
N VAL A 193 0.32 5.02 20.26
CA VAL A 193 0.63 6.41 20.68
C VAL A 193 -0.41 7.40 20.17
N ILE A 194 -0.50 8.52 20.88
CA ILE A 194 -1.22 9.72 20.46
C ILE A 194 -0.17 10.82 20.27
N GLU A 195 -0.07 11.37 19.06
CA GLU A 195 0.93 12.38 18.69
C GLU A 195 0.19 13.70 18.38
N ILE A 196 0.49 14.77 19.12
CA ILE A 196 0.06 16.14 18.80
C ILE A 196 1.28 16.87 18.24
N LYS A 197 1.19 17.43 17.04
CA LYS A 197 2.33 18.12 16.42
C LYS A 197 1.95 19.25 15.47
N GLY A 198 2.79 20.26 15.41
CA GLY A 198 2.73 21.36 14.46
C GLY A 198 4.05 21.49 13.70
N TYR A 199 3.98 21.70 12.39
CA TYR A 199 5.16 21.76 11.53
C TYR A 199 5.79 23.16 11.51
N LEU A 200 7.10 23.21 11.72
CA LEU A 200 7.95 24.39 11.55
C LEU A 200 8.69 24.27 10.22
N THR A 201 8.40 25.19 9.30
CA THR A 201 9.07 25.24 8.01
C THR A 201 10.53 25.68 8.17
N PRO A 202 11.41 25.26 7.24
CA PRO A 202 12.82 25.68 7.25
C PRO A 202 12.97 27.21 7.29
N ASP A 203 12.13 27.94 6.55
CA ASP A 203 12.15 29.41 6.51
C ASP A 203 11.94 30.06 7.88
N ILE A 204 10.99 29.51 8.67
CA ILE A 204 10.68 30.03 9.99
C ILE A 204 11.87 29.78 10.91
N LEU A 205 12.42 28.57 10.87
CA LEU A 205 13.57 28.22 11.69
C LEU A 205 14.82 29.04 11.29
N ASN A 206 15.04 29.28 9.99
CA ASN A 206 16.13 30.12 9.46
C ASN A 206 16.02 31.59 9.87
N ALA A 207 14.83 32.07 10.24
CA ALA A 207 14.66 33.42 10.76
C ALA A 207 15.23 33.58 12.18
N TYR A 208 15.44 32.47 12.91
CA TYR A 208 16.04 32.48 14.24
C TYR A 208 17.55 32.23 14.17
N GLY A 209 18.32 33.13 14.78
CA GLY A 209 19.71 32.84 15.13
C GLY A 209 19.82 31.86 16.31
N ARG A 210 21.05 31.42 16.63
CA ARG A 210 21.32 30.47 17.73
C ARG A 210 20.64 30.84 19.05
N GLU A 211 20.75 32.10 19.49
CA GLU A 211 20.11 32.56 20.74
C GLU A 211 18.58 32.52 20.66
N GLY A 212 18.02 32.85 19.49
CA GLY A 212 16.58 32.80 19.24
C GLY A 212 16.04 31.36 19.24
N LEU A 213 16.80 30.41 18.69
CA LEU A 213 16.44 28.98 18.74
C LEU A 213 16.53 28.43 20.17
N CYS A 214 17.54 28.82 20.96
CA CYS A 214 17.60 28.47 22.38
C CYS A 214 16.34 28.93 23.11
N GLN A 215 15.96 30.21 22.94
CA GLN A 215 14.75 30.77 23.54
C GLN A 215 13.49 30.03 23.08
N LEU A 216 13.36 29.74 21.78
CA LEU A 216 12.22 29.01 21.24
C LEU A 216 12.12 27.59 21.85
N VAL A 217 13.24 26.88 21.96
CA VAL A 217 13.28 25.53 22.59
C VAL A 217 12.82 25.60 24.04
N ASP A 218 13.28 26.60 24.81
CA ASP A 218 12.89 26.76 26.21
C ASP A 218 11.42 27.15 26.36
N GLU A 219 10.91 28.03 25.50
CA GLU A 219 9.48 28.41 25.47
C GLU A 219 8.58 27.22 25.12
N VAL A 220 8.97 26.43 24.11
CA VAL A 220 8.27 25.21 23.71
C VAL A 220 8.23 24.20 24.86
N LYS A 221 9.36 24.01 25.57
CA LYS A 221 9.42 23.15 26.76
C LYS A 221 8.57 23.67 27.92
N ASN A 222 8.55 24.98 28.15
CA ASN A 222 7.72 25.59 29.19
C ASN A 222 6.22 25.46 28.90
N ALA A 223 5.84 25.43 27.62
CA ALA A 223 4.49 25.07 27.18
C ALA A 223 4.22 23.55 27.23
N GLY A 224 5.20 22.74 27.67
CA GLY A 224 5.10 21.28 27.80
C GLY A 224 5.24 20.52 26.47
N PHE A 225 5.81 21.12 25.44
CA PHE A 225 6.08 20.49 24.16
C PHE A 225 7.58 20.29 23.94
N LEU A 226 7.94 19.54 22.91
CA LEU A 226 9.31 19.32 22.47
C LEU A 226 9.47 19.73 21.01
N ILE A 227 10.69 20.06 20.60
CA ILE A 227 11.01 20.22 19.17
C ILE A 227 11.71 18.94 18.71
N GLY A 228 11.26 18.37 17.59
CA GLY A 228 11.77 17.11 17.07
C GLY A 228 11.85 17.04 15.55
N ASP A 229 12.43 15.94 15.08
CA ASP A 229 12.45 15.58 13.66
C ASP A 229 11.14 14.94 13.18
N TYR A 230 11.14 14.40 11.97
CA TYR A 230 9.96 13.74 11.38
C TYR A 230 9.51 12.50 12.15
N GLU A 231 10.43 11.83 12.85
CA GLU A 231 10.13 10.67 13.70
C GLU A 231 9.72 11.09 15.11
N LEU A 232 9.61 12.41 15.36
CA LEU A 232 9.34 12.99 16.67
C LEU A 232 10.41 12.63 17.70
N ARG A 233 11.65 12.46 17.26
CA ARG A 233 12.80 12.39 18.16
C ARG A 233 13.15 13.80 18.62
N PRO A 234 13.25 14.08 19.94
CA PRO A 234 13.65 15.39 20.42
C PRO A 234 15.01 15.81 19.86
N LEU A 235 15.11 17.07 19.42
CA LEU A 235 16.33 17.66 18.87
C LEU A 235 16.92 18.69 19.83
N GLY A 236 18.25 18.70 19.92
CA GLY A 236 18.99 19.79 20.55
C GLY A 236 19.12 21.02 19.63
N VAL A 237 19.57 22.15 20.18
CA VAL A 237 19.77 23.40 19.41
C VAL A 237 20.78 23.23 18.27
N GLU A 238 21.89 22.51 18.51
CA GLU A 238 22.89 22.25 17.46
C GLU A 238 22.32 21.42 16.31
N GLU A 239 21.52 20.40 16.62
CA GLU A 239 20.87 19.57 15.59
C GLU A 239 19.82 20.37 14.81
N LEU A 240 19.10 21.28 15.47
CA LEU A 240 18.18 22.20 14.81
C LEU A 240 18.93 23.14 13.86
N LEU A 241 20.07 23.70 14.28
CA LEU A 241 20.90 24.57 13.44
C LEU A 241 21.39 23.84 12.18
N THR A 242 21.92 22.63 12.31
CA THR A 242 22.33 21.83 11.14
C THR A 242 21.14 21.54 10.22
N LYS A 243 20.00 21.17 10.80
CA LYS A 243 18.79 20.88 10.02
C LYS A 243 18.29 22.11 9.24
N THR A 244 18.39 23.30 9.83
CA THR A 244 18.02 24.56 9.17
C THR A 244 18.94 24.90 8.01
N GLU A 245 20.24 24.69 8.16
CA GLU A 245 21.24 24.90 7.10
C GLU A 245 21.02 23.95 5.91
N GLU A 246 20.56 22.74 6.17
CA GLU A 246 20.19 21.74 5.15
C GLU A 246 18.81 21.99 4.52
N GLY A 247 18.08 23.03 4.93
CA GLY A 247 16.72 23.32 4.46
C GLY A 247 15.66 22.33 4.98
N GLY A 248 15.94 21.65 6.09
CA GLY A 248 15.01 20.74 6.77
C GLY A 248 14.11 21.46 7.78
N GLY A 249 12.84 21.04 7.85
CA GLY A 249 11.90 21.54 8.86
C GLY A 249 11.90 20.70 10.14
N ALA A 250 11.23 21.18 11.18
CA ALA A 250 11.09 20.50 12.47
C ALA A 250 9.63 20.44 12.91
N TYR A 251 9.33 19.73 13.98
CA TYR A 251 8.00 19.67 14.56
C TYR A 251 8.04 20.11 16.01
N ILE A 252 7.11 20.96 16.42
CA ILE A 252 6.75 21.09 17.84
C ILE A 252 5.75 19.98 18.12
N PHE A 253 5.99 19.16 19.14
CA PHE A 253 5.13 18.01 19.41
C PHE A 253 5.05 17.63 20.88
N ARG A 254 4.00 16.87 21.20
CA ARG A 254 3.81 16.10 22.44
C ARG A 254 3.29 14.71 22.06
N SER A 255 3.73 13.69 22.79
CA SER A 255 3.33 12.31 22.56
C SER A 255 2.85 11.67 23.86
N HIS A 256 1.77 10.90 23.76
CA HIS A 256 1.22 10.10 24.85
C HIS A 256 1.20 8.62 24.46
N ASP A 257 1.35 7.75 25.44
CA ASP A 257 0.99 6.35 25.26
C ASP A 257 -0.53 6.24 25.18
N LEU A 258 -1.05 5.44 24.25
CA LEU A 258 -2.48 5.22 24.09
C LEU A 258 -3.13 4.65 25.37
N ILE A 259 -2.37 3.98 26.24
CA ILE A 259 -2.88 3.48 27.51
C ILE A 259 -3.25 4.60 28.50
N GLU A 260 -2.71 5.81 28.34
CA GLU A 260 -2.96 6.94 29.25
C GLU A 260 -4.43 7.39 29.22
N ILE A 261 -5.13 7.17 28.11
CA ILE A 261 -6.57 7.45 28.01
C ILE A 261 -7.44 6.31 28.56
N GLY A 262 -6.85 5.20 28.98
CA GLY A 262 -7.55 4.06 29.54
C GLY A 262 -8.35 4.41 30.79
N GLY A 263 -9.63 4.04 30.81
CA GLY A 263 -10.54 4.29 31.94
C GLY A 263 -11.07 5.72 32.04
N LYS A 264 -10.64 6.64 31.15
CA LYS A 264 -11.22 7.97 31.03
C LYS A 264 -12.49 7.94 30.20
N SER A 265 -13.44 8.80 30.53
CA SER A 265 -14.58 9.10 29.67
C SER A 265 -14.15 9.87 28.42
N SER A 266 -14.97 9.84 27.36
CA SER A 266 -14.68 10.59 26.13
C SER A 266 -14.50 12.09 26.39
N TRP A 267 -15.29 12.66 27.31
CA TRP A 267 -15.18 14.05 27.70
C TRP A 267 -13.83 14.38 28.38
N GLU A 268 -13.35 13.54 29.31
CA GLU A 268 -12.04 13.74 29.96
C GLU A 268 -10.90 13.64 28.94
N ILE A 269 -11.01 12.75 27.95
CA ILE A 269 -10.03 12.62 26.87
C ILE A 269 -10.04 13.87 25.99
N ALA A 270 -11.23 14.34 25.60
CA ALA A 270 -11.41 15.52 24.78
C ALA A 270 -10.92 16.78 25.50
N GLU A 271 -11.18 16.92 26.80
CA GLU A 271 -10.65 18.01 27.62
C GLU A 271 -9.11 17.96 27.67
N MET A 272 -8.53 16.80 27.98
CA MET A 272 -7.07 16.64 28.07
C MET A 272 -6.38 16.97 26.74
N LEU A 273 -6.70 16.22 25.68
CA LEU A 273 -6.01 16.32 24.40
C LEU A 273 -6.45 17.54 23.59
N GLY A 274 -7.72 17.93 23.69
CA GLY A 274 -8.25 19.10 23.01
C GLY A 274 -7.61 20.39 23.54
N ASN A 275 -7.41 20.51 24.85
CA ASN A 275 -6.69 21.65 25.43
C ASN A 275 -5.25 21.70 24.92
N GLU A 276 -4.54 20.57 24.85
CA GLU A 276 -3.16 20.54 24.32
C GLU A 276 -3.08 20.94 22.84
N VAL A 277 -4.06 20.51 22.03
CA VAL A 277 -4.16 20.96 20.64
C VAL A 277 -4.36 22.47 20.57
N LEU A 278 -5.27 23.03 21.39
CA LEU A 278 -5.54 24.46 21.44
C LEU A 278 -4.34 25.26 21.95
N GLU A 279 -3.62 24.75 22.96
CA GLU A 279 -2.39 25.34 23.47
C GLU A 279 -1.33 25.44 22.38
N LEU A 280 -1.07 24.34 21.65
CA LEU A 280 -0.10 24.35 20.56
C LEU A 280 -0.54 25.27 19.41
N LEU A 281 -1.81 25.23 19.05
CA LEU A 281 -2.37 26.06 17.98
C LEU A 281 -2.23 27.55 18.30
N ASN A 282 -2.57 27.96 19.54
CA ASN A 282 -2.40 29.32 20.02
C ASN A 282 -0.94 29.72 20.18
N PHE A 283 -0.07 28.81 20.64
CA PHE A 283 1.36 29.06 20.74
C PHE A 283 1.96 29.40 19.38
N MET A 284 1.68 28.58 18.36
CA MET A 284 2.16 28.80 17.00
C MET A 284 1.63 30.09 16.39
N ASP A 285 0.36 30.42 16.63
CA ASP A 285 -0.28 31.64 16.15
C ASP A 285 0.34 32.90 16.80
N ASN A 286 0.43 32.92 18.13
CA ASN A 286 0.97 34.05 18.89
C ASN A 286 2.45 34.31 18.60
N LYS A 287 3.23 33.25 18.37
CA LYS A 287 4.66 33.34 18.04
C LYS A 287 4.90 33.54 16.54
N ARG A 288 3.85 33.63 15.72
CA ARG A 288 3.92 33.75 14.25
C ARG A 288 4.80 32.67 13.63
N LEU A 289 4.67 31.44 14.13
CA LEU A 289 5.37 30.25 13.64
C LEU A 289 4.66 29.64 12.43
N VAL A 290 3.89 30.46 11.70
CA VAL A 290 3.24 30.14 10.43
C VAL A 290 3.30 31.39 9.57
N LYS A 291 3.76 31.28 8.32
CA LYS A 291 3.67 32.37 7.35
C LYS A 291 2.24 32.48 6.86
N THR A 292 1.63 33.66 6.96
CA THR A 292 0.24 33.87 6.55
C THR A 292 0.15 34.09 5.04
N VAL A 293 -1.00 33.76 4.44
CA VAL A 293 -1.23 33.91 2.97
C VAL A 293 -1.10 35.38 2.50
N SER A 294 -1.15 36.36 3.41
CA SER A 294 -0.94 37.78 3.10
C SER A 294 0.53 38.23 3.07
N GLU A 295 1.47 37.35 3.37
CA GLU A 295 2.92 37.63 3.43
C GLU A 295 3.72 36.96 2.27
N GLU A 296 3.03 36.37 1.29
CA GLU A 296 3.56 35.94 -0.02
C GLU A 296 3.18 36.94 -1.13
#